data_AF-A0AAW6YFU7-F1
#
_entry.id   AF-A0AAW6YFU7-F1
#
_cell.length_a   1.000
_cell.length_b   1.000
_cell.length_c   1.000
_cell.angle_alpha   90.00
_cell.angle_beta   90.00
_cell.angle_gamma   90.00
#
_symmetry.space_group_name_H-M   'P 1'
#
loop_
_entity.id
_entity.type
_entity.pdbx_description
1 polymer ?
#
loop_
_entity_poly.entity_id
_entity_poly.type
_entity_poly.pdbx_seq_one_letter_code
_entity_poly.pdbx_strand_id
1 'polypeptide(L)'
;AYLREKGAPIVIKADGLAAGKGVIVAMTLEEAEAAVHDMLAGNAFGDAGHRIVIEEFLDGEEASFIVMVDGEHVLPMATSQDHKRVGDKDTGPNTGGMGAYSPAPVVTDDVHQRTMERIIWPTVKGMAAEGNTYTG
;
A
#
# COMPACT_ATOMS: atom_id res chain seq x y z
N ALA A 1 -16.61 4.21 -16.92
CA ALA A 1 -17.63 3.23 -16.47
C ALA A 1 -17.32 2.75 -15.06
N TYR A 2 -16.20 2.06 -14.83
CA TYR A 2 -15.83 1.50 -13.52
C TYR A 2 -15.81 2.50 -12.34
N LEU A 3 -15.16 3.67 -12.48
CA LEU A 3 -15.13 4.70 -11.42
C LEU A 3 -16.54 5.14 -11.00
N ARG A 4 -17.46 5.31 -11.94
CA ARG A 4 -18.83 5.77 -11.65
C ARG A 4 -19.66 4.69 -10.97
N GLU A 5 -19.38 3.43 -11.26
CA GLU A 5 -20.02 2.30 -10.60
C GLU A 5 -19.55 2.15 -9.15
N LYS A 6 -18.25 2.32 -8.90
CA LYS A 6 -17.67 2.21 -7.56
C LYS A 6 -17.88 3.45 -6.69
N GLY A 7 -17.91 4.63 -7.30
CA GLY A 7 -18.00 5.90 -6.57
C GLY A 7 -16.68 6.25 -5.86
N ALA A 8 -16.78 7.12 -4.85
CA ALA A 8 -15.69 7.58 -4.02
C ALA A 8 -16.06 7.44 -2.53
N PRO A 9 -15.08 7.33 -1.60
CA PRO A 9 -13.63 7.42 -1.81
C PRO A 9 -13.03 6.21 -2.54
N ILE A 10 -12.03 6.45 -3.38
CA ILE A 10 -11.37 5.42 -4.19
C ILE A 10 -9.89 5.74 -4.38
N VAL A 11 -9.05 4.71 -4.50
CA VAL A 11 -7.59 4.86 -4.60
C VAL A 11 -7.14 4.58 -6.02
N ILE A 12 -6.36 5.49 -6.60
CA ILE A 12 -5.79 5.36 -7.94
C ILE A 12 -4.27 5.29 -7.81
N LYS A 13 -3.69 4.22 -8.35
CA LYS A 13 -2.25 3.93 -8.26
C LYS A 13 -1.65 3.77 -9.66
N ALA A 14 -0.43 4.27 -9.86
CA ALA A 14 0.37 3.95 -11.05
C ALA A 14 0.92 2.51 -10.96
N ASP A 15 0.93 1.77 -12.08
CA ASP A 15 1.39 0.37 -12.17
C ASP A 15 2.92 0.28 -12.37
N GLY A 16 3.69 1.02 -11.55
CA GLY A 16 5.14 1.08 -11.65
C GLY A 16 5.83 1.86 -10.51
N LEU A 17 7.17 1.93 -10.56
CA LEU A 17 7.98 2.62 -9.55
C LEU A 17 7.80 4.14 -9.63
N ALA A 18 6.88 4.67 -8.82
CA ALA A 18 6.54 6.09 -8.80
C ALA A 18 7.15 6.86 -7.60
N ALA A 19 8.26 6.37 -7.03
CA ALA A 19 9.01 6.99 -5.93
C ALA A 19 8.13 7.49 -4.75
N GLY A 20 7.10 6.72 -4.40
CA GLY A 20 6.16 7.05 -3.31
C GLY A 20 5.11 8.13 -3.64
N LYS A 21 5.07 8.63 -4.88
CA LYS A 21 4.13 9.68 -5.32
C LYS A 21 3.01 9.19 -6.23
N GLY A 22 3.04 7.92 -6.65
CA GLY A 22 2.07 7.35 -7.60
C GLY A 22 0.77 6.85 -6.97
N VAL A 23 0.39 7.32 -5.78
CA VAL A 23 -0.85 6.92 -5.10
C VAL A 23 -1.67 8.15 -4.79
N ILE A 24 -2.88 8.22 -5.33
CA ILE A 24 -3.85 9.29 -5.09
C ILE A 24 -5.08 8.68 -4.42
N VAL A 25 -5.46 9.22 -3.27
CA VAL A 25 -6.74 8.92 -2.61
C VAL A 25 -7.73 10.00 -3.03
N ALA A 26 -8.67 9.64 -3.90
CA ALA A 26 -9.70 10.54 -4.38
C ALA A 26 -10.94 10.44 -3.49
N MET A 27 -11.35 11.55 -2.89
CA MET A 27 -12.52 11.63 -2.00
C MET A 27 -13.80 11.91 -2.78
N THR A 28 -13.69 12.39 -4.02
CA THR A 28 -14.80 12.62 -4.93
C THR A 28 -14.60 11.91 -6.27
N LEU A 29 -15.69 11.70 -7.00
CA LEU A 29 -15.62 11.08 -8.33
C LEU A 29 -14.87 11.98 -9.32
N GLU A 30 -15.01 13.30 -9.18
CA GLU A 30 -14.33 14.30 -10.00
C GLU A 30 -12.81 14.26 -9.78
N GLU A 31 -12.36 14.16 -8.52
CA GLU A 31 -10.95 13.94 -8.19
C GLU A 31 -10.43 12.63 -8.78
N ALA A 32 -11.25 11.58 -8.74
CA ALA A 32 -10.87 10.28 -9.29
C ALA A 32 -10.72 10.34 -10.82
N GLU A 33 -11.68 10.93 -11.53
CA GLU A 33 -11.61 11.12 -12.98
C GLU A 33 -10.39 11.98 -13.37
N ALA A 34 -10.11 13.06 -12.63
CA ALA A 34 -8.95 13.91 -12.85
C ALA A 34 -7.63 13.16 -12.64
N ALA A 35 -7.51 12.38 -11.57
CA ALA A 35 -6.31 11.59 -11.26
C ALA A 35 -6.03 10.53 -12.33
N VAL A 36 -7.07 9.84 -12.83
CA VAL A 36 -6.93 8.89 -13.94
C VAL A 36 -6.44 9.58 -15.21
N HIS A 37 -7.01 10.74 -15.55
CA HIS A 37 -6.60 11.50 -16.72
C HIS A 37 -5.14 11.96 -16.63
N ASP A 38 -4.72 12.48 -15.47
CA ASP A 38 -3.36 12.98 -15.27
C ASP A 38 -2.32 11.85 -15.33
N MET A 39 -2.59 10.71 -14.68
CA MET A 39 -1.69 9.56 -14.71
C MET A 39 -1.55 8.97 -16.12
N LEU A 40 -2.66 8.75 -16.83
CA LEU A 40 -2.67 8.12 -18.16
C LEU A 40 -2.23 9.06 -19.30
N ALA A 41 -2.31 10.37 -19.12
CA ALA A 41 -1.80 11.33 -20.09
C ALA A 41 -0.26 11.36 -20.18
N GLY A 42 0.44 10.60 -19.32
CA GLY A 42 1.90 10.48 -19.32
C GLY A 42 2.65 11.68 -18.74
N ASN A 43 1.94 12.69 -18.23
CA ASN A 43 2.54 13.94 -17.78
C ASN A 43 3.20 13.85 -16.39
N ALA A 44 2.78 12.91 -15.54
CA ALA A 44 3.19 12.89 -14.13
C ALA A 44 4.26 11.84 -13.78
N PHE A 45 4.31 10.69 -14.47
CA PHE A 45 5.09 9.52 -14.00
C PHE A 45 5.90 8.75 -15.07
N GLY A 46 6.11 9.33 -16.27
CA GLY A 46 6.86 8.66 -17.34
C GLY A 46 6.24 7.32 -17.76
N ASP A 47 7.05 6.32 -18.10
CA ASP A 47 6.58 5.00 -18.54
C ASP A 47 5.71 4.27 -17.49
N ALA A 48 5.87 4.61 -16.20
CA ALA A 48 5.05 4.06 -15.11
C ALA A 48 3.60 4.57 -15.10
N GLY A 49 3.28 5.62 -15.87
CA GLY A 49 1.93 6.20 -15.96
C GLY A 49 1.01 5.54 -16.99
N HIS A 50 1.50 4.60 -17.81
CA HIS A 50 0.70 4.02 -18.90
C HIS A 50 -0.35 3.01 -18.45
N ARG A 51 -0.23 2.52 -17.22
CA ARG A 51 -1.21 1.63 -16.60
C ARG A 51 -1.45 2.06 -15.17
N ILE A 52 -2.71 1.98 -14.77
CA ILE A 52 -3.15 2.32 -13.42
C ILE A 52 -3.89 1.14 -12.80
N VAL A 53 -3.86 1.08 -11.48
CA VAL A 53 -4.66 0.18 -10.65
C VAL A 53 -5.64 1.03 -9.85
N ILE A 54 -6.90 0.60 -9.81
CA ILE A 54 -7.95 1.27 -9.05
C ILE A 54 -8.39 0.32 -7.94
N GLU A 55 -8.26 0.77 -6.69
CA GLU A 55 -8.54 -0.03 -5.49
C GLU A 55 -9.58 0.66 -4.62
N GLU A 56 -10.26 -0.16 -3.81
CA GLU A 56 -11.15 0.33 -2.76
C GLU A 56 -10.35 1.11 -1.71
N PHE A 57 -10.95 2.20 -1.21
CA PHE A 57 -10.42 2.91 -0.05
C PHE A 57 -10.73 2.12 1.22
N LEU A 58 -9.68 1.75 1.97
CA LEU A 58 -9.80 1.10 3.26
C LEU A 58 -9.55 2.12 4.36
N ASP A 59 -10.49 2.20 5.30
CA ASP A 59 -10.37 3.03 6.51
C ASP A 59 -9.90 2.18 7.70
N GLY A 60 -9.15 2.80 8.61
CA GLY A 60 -8.61 2.15 9.80
C GLY A 60 -7.17 2.56 10.11
N GLU A 61 -6.58 1.85 11.07
CA GLU A 61 -5.20 2.10 11.50
C GLU A 61 -4.18 1.40 10.59
N GLU A 62 -3.14 2.14 10.18
CA GLU A 62 -2.03 1.59 9.39
C GLU A 62 -0.94 1.01 10.31
N ALA A 63 -0.30 -0.08 9.89
CA ALA A 63 0.89 -0.63 10.53
C ALA A 63 1.80 -1.31 9.52
N SER A 64 3.10 -1.27 9.81
CA SER A 64 4.14 -2.01 9.09
C SER A 64 4.41 -3.34 9.78
N PHE A 65 4.29 -4.42 9.01
CA PHE A 65 4.58 -5.79 9.45
C PHE A 65 5.70 -6.36 8.57
N ILE A 66 6.90 -6.44 9.15
CA ILE A 66 8.11 -6.85 8.43
C ILE A 66 8.50 -8.25 8.88
N VAL A 67 8.89 -9.10 7.94
CA VAL A 67 9.34 -10.47 8.21
C VAL A 67 10.64 -10.74 7.45
N MET A 68 11.53 -11.56 8.01
CA MET A 68 12.64 -12.16 7.26
C MET A 68 12.23 -13.53 6.73
N VAL A 69 12.62 -13.85 5.51
CA VAL A 69 12.29 -15.09 4.82
C VAL A 69 13.56 -15.70 4.23
N ASP A 70 13.79 -16.99 4.45
CA ASP A 70 14.95 -17.72 3.92
C ASP A 70 14.65 -18.55 2.66
N GLY A 71 13.41 -18.48 2.19
CA GLY A 71 12.85 -19.25 1.08
C GLY A 71 11.70 -20.16 1.51
N GLU A 72 11.70 -20.64 2.75
CA GLU A 72 10.66 -21.54 3.28
C GLU A 72 10.17 -21.11 4.66
N HIS A 73 11.07 -20.63 5.51
CA HIS A 73 10.78 -20.18 6.86
C HIS A 73 10.55 -18.67 6.90
N VAL A 74 9.74 -18.24 7.87
CA VAL A 74 9.41 -16.84 8.10
C VAL A 74 9.66 -16.48 9.55
N LEU A 75 10.39 -15.39 9.77
CA LEU A 75 10.64 -14.80 11.08
C LEU A 75 10.05 -13.38 11.14
N PRO A 76 8.95 -13.15 11.88
CA PRO A 76 8.41 -11.81 12.07
C PRO A 76 9.35 -10.92 12.88
N MET A 77 9.51 -9.67 12.44
CA MET A 77 10.25 -8.64 13.15
C MET A 77 9.32 -7.80 14.04
N ALA A 78 9.88 -6.91 14.84
CA ALA A 78 9.10 -5.96 15.63
C ALA A 78 8.26 -5.07 14.70
N THR A 79 6.97 -4.94 15.02
CA THR A 79 6.02 -4.13 14.24
C THR A 79 6.33 -2.64 14.40
N SER A 80 5.93 -1.84 13.42
CA SER A 80 6.03 -0.39 13.52
C SER A 80 4.81 0.29 12.94
N GLN A 81 4.55 1.53 13.35
CA GLN A 81 3.56 2.39 12.72
C GLN A 81 4.30 3.66 12.28
N ASP A 82 4.11 4.03 11.01
CA ASP A 82 4.76 5.15 10.39
C ASP A 82 3.79 6.32 10.19
N HIS A 83 4.30 7.54 10.29
CA HIS A 83 3.56 8.74 9.96
C HIS A 83 4.06 9.26 8.62
N LYS A 84 3.22 9.20 7.59
CA LYS A 84 3.59 9.59 6.22
C LYS A 84 3.30 11.05 5.92
N ARG A 85 2.37 11.67 6.64
CA ARG A 85 1.89 13.04 6.39
C ARG A 85 2.85 14.06 6.97
N VAL A 86 3.11 15.12 6.19
CA VAL A 86 4.09 16.16 6.56
C VAL A 86 3.65 17.04 7.73
N GLY A 87 2.34 17.22 7.91
CA GLY A 87 1.75 18.08 8.93
C GLY A 87 1.18 17.29 10.10
N ASP A 88 1.08 17.95 11.26
CA ASP A 88 0.48 17.40 12.46
C ASP A 88 -0.96 16.92 12.19
N LYS A 89 -1.39 15.89 12.94
CA LYS A 89 -2.71 15.25 12.81
C LYS A 89 -3.00 14.74 11.40
N ASP A 90 -1.97 14.19 10.76
CA ASP A 90 -2.04 13.58 9.44
C ASP A 90 -2.50 14.53 8.32
N THR A 91 -2.05 15.78 8.39
CA THR A 91 -2.39 16.82 7.40
C THR A 91 -1.31 17.01 6.33
N GLY A 92 -1.69 17.53 5.17
CA GLY A 92 -0.77 17.81 4.06
C GLY A 92 -0.44 16.60 3.18
N PRO A 93 0.49 16.75 2.19
CA PRO A 93 0.82 15.68 1.26
C PRO A 93 1.52 14.48 1.93
N ASN A 94 1.42 13.31 1.30
CA ASN A 94 2.18 12.11 1.67
C ASN A 94 3.68 12.32 1.38
N THR A 95 4.52 11.82 2.29
CA THR A 95 5.98 11.78 2.18
C THR A 95 6.48 10.33 2.19
N GLY A 96 7.79 10.13 2.08
CA GLY A 96 8.40 8.80 2.28
C GLY A 96 8.42 8.32 3.74
N GLY A 97 7.99 9.16 4.71
CA GLY A 97 7.98 8.89 6.14
C GLY A 97 8.56 10.05 6.94
N MET A 98 7.80 10.57 7.90
CA MET A 98 8.19 11.65 8.82
C MET A 98 8.68 11.12 10.17
N GLY A 99 8.36 9.87 10.49
CA GLY A 99 8.76 9.21 11.72
C GLY A 99 8.02 7.89 11.87
N ALA A 100 8.55 7.00 12.71
CA ALA A 100 7.91 5.75 13.06
C ALA A 100 8.28 5.36 14.50
N TYR A 101 7.46 4.49 15.10
CA TYR A 101 7.73 3.94 16.42
C TYR A 101 7.49 2.43 16.44
N SER A 102 8.12 1.75 17.40
CA SER A 102 8.08 0.29 17.55
C SER A 102 8.16 -0.12 19.03
N PRO A 103 7.41 -1.17 19.47
CA PRO A 103 6.42 -1.92 18.70
C PRO A 103 5.14 -1.11 18.45
N ALA A 104 4.38 -1.48 17.43
CA ALA A 104 3.10 -0.85 17.12
C ALA A 104 1.96 -1.51 17.93
N PRO A 105 1.33 -0.81 18.89
CA PRO A 105 0.30 -1.37 19.77
C PRO A 105 -1.00 -1.68 19.04
N VAL A 106 -1.21 -1.09 17.86
CA VAL A 106 -2.32 -1.44 16.96
C VAL A 106 -2.23 -2.90 16.49
N VAL A 107 -1.03 -3.46 16.40
CA VAL A 107 -0.84 -4.88 16.06
C VAL A 107 -0.97 -5.72 17.32
N THR A 108 -2.21 -6.01 17.67
CA THR A 108 -2.53 -6.98 18.73
C THR A 108 -2.13 -8.40 18.34
N ASP A 109 -2.10 -9.32 19.30
CA ASP A 109 -1.80 -10.74 19.04
C ASP A 109 -2.76 -11.36 18.00
N ASP A 110 -4.05 -11.02 18.02
CA ASP A 110 -5.02 -11.48 17.02
C ASP A 110 -4.67 -10.96 15.62
N VAL A 111 -4.35 -9.67 15.50
CA VAL A 111 -3.94 -9.06 14.22
C VAL A 111 -2.64 -9.66 13.72
N HIS A 112 -1.69 -9.94 14.63
CA HIS A 112 -0.44 -10.62 14.30
C HIS A 112 -0.69 -12.00 13.70
N GLN A 113 -1.47 -12.84 14.41
CA GLN A 113 -1.77 -14.20 13.94
C GLN A 113 -2.50 -14.19 12.61
N ARG A 114 -3.52 -13.34 12.46
CA ARG A 114 -4.26 -13.21 11.20
C ARG A 114 -3.38 -12.73 10.05
N THR A 115 -2.47 -11.78 10.29
CA THR A 115 -1.51 -11.32 9.28
C THR A 115 -0.60 -12.46 8.84
N MET A 116 -0.08 -13.25 9.79
CA MET A 116 0.76 -14.40 9.49
C MET A 116 0.00 -15.45 8.66
N GLU A 117 -1.19 -15.86 9.10
CA GLU A 117 -1.95 -16.95 8.48
C GLU A 117 -2.57 -16.59 7.14
N ARG A 118 -3.03 -15.33 6.97
CA ARG A 118 -3.83 -14.92 5.81
C ARG A 118 -3.05 -14.14 4.78
N ILE A 119 -1.91 -13.57 5.14
CA ILE A 119 -1.11 -12.73 4.25
C ILE A 119 0.27 -13.37 4.08
N ILE A 120 1.06 -13.44 5.14
CA ILE A 120 2.49 -13.78 5.02
C ILE A 120 2.72 -15.22 4.54
N TRP A 121 2.15 -16.22 5.23
CA TRP A 121 2.33 -17.62 4.84
C TRP A 121 1.77 -17.93 3.45
N PRO A 122 0.57 -17.49 3.07
CA PRO A 122 0.05 -17.67 1.71
C PRO A 122 0.94 -17.01 0.65
N THR A 123 1.44 -15.79 0.88
CA THR A 123 2.31 -15.11 -0.07
C THR A 123 3.62 -15.86 -0.29
N VAL A 124 4.34 -16.23 0.78
CA VAL A 124 5.62 -16.96 0.66
C VAL A 124 5.43 -18.31 -0.06
N LYS A 125 4.40 -19.07 0.31
CA LYS A 125 4.09 -20.36 -0.32
C LYS A 125 3.66 -20.21 -1.78
N GLY A 126 2.86 -19.20 -2.09
CA GLY A 126 2.41 -18.89 -3.44
C GLY A 126 3.58 -18.53 -4.35
N MET A 127 4.46 -17.63 -3.90
CA MET A 127 5.67 -17.26 -4.62
C MET A 127 6.57 -18.48 -4.90
N ALA A 128 6.78 -19.35 -3.91
CA ALA A 128 7.55 -20.59 -4.11
C ALA A 128 6.88 -21.55 -5.10
N ALA A 129 5.54 -21.72 -5.03
CA ALA A 129 4.79 -22.57 -5.96
C ALA A 129 4.84 -22.07 -7.41
N GLU A 130 4.99 -20.76 -7.61
CA GLU A 130 5.19 -20.12 -8.92
C GLU A 130 6.65 -20.12 -9.39
N GLY A 131 7.56 -20.73 -8.62
CA GLY A 131 9.00 -20.79 -8.93
C GLY A 131 9.77 -19.51 -8.61
N ASN A 132 9.18 -18.59 -7.84
CA ASN A 132 9.74 -17.29 -7.47
C ASN A 132 10.06 -17.24 -5.96
N THR A 133 10.82 -18.21 -5.45
CA THR A 133 11.18 -18.28 -4.02
C THR A 133 11.79 -16.96 -3.53
N TYR A 134 11.21 -16.40 -2.46
CA TYR A 134 11.65 -15.12 -1.89
C TYR A 134 12.66 -15.33 -0.76
N THR A 135 13.73 -14.52 -0.77
CA THR A 135 14.71 -14.44 0.32
C THR A 135 15.03 -12.99 0.60
N GLY A 136 14.89 -12.56 1.86
CA GLY A 136 15.08 -11.16 2.26
C GLY A 136 14.46 -10.82 3.61
#